data_AF-A0A2N9IS62-F1
#
_entry.id   AF-A0A2N9IS62-F1
#
_cell.length_a   1.000
_cell.length_b   1.000
_cell.length_c   1.000
_cell.angle_alpha   90.00
_cell.angle_beta   90.00
_cell.angle_gamma   90.00
#
_symmetry.space_group_name_H-M   'P 1'
#
loop_
_entity.id
_entity.type
_entity.pdbx_description
1 polymer ?
#
loop_
_entity_poly.entity_id
_entity_poly.type
_entity_poly.pdbx_seq_one_letter_code
_entity_poly.pdbx_strand_id
1 'polypeptide(L)'
;MQHHAEILEYFNTRGVSVIFLFRRNLLRRMISVLANLYDRDAKPLNGIHKSHVHSPDEAEILAKYKPKINATLLIPNLKQVEETTAKALEYFKSSRHIILYYEDVVKNRTKLKDVQDFLKVPYRELKSRQVKIHKGSLSQQVENWDDIQKTIKGTHYESFLHADYRK
;
A
#
# COMPACT_ATOMS: atom_id res chain seq x y z
N MET A 1 -2.09 -17.39 2.77
CA MET A 1 -0.92 -17.36 3.67
C MET A 1 -0.67 -18.78 4.14
N GLN A 2 0.52 -19.31 3.90
CA GLN A 2 0.94 -20.60 4.43
C GLN A 2 1.12 -20.50 5.96
N HIS A 3 0.91 -21.59 6.69
CA HIS A 3 1.10 -21.69 8.15
C HIS A 3 0.29 -20.70 9.01
N HIS A 4 -0.89 -20.27 8.52
CA HIS A 4 -1.68 -19.24 9.21
C HIS A 4 -2.18 -19.70 10.59
N ALA A 5 -2.44 -20.98 10.79
CA ALA A 5 -2.89 -21.53 12.06
C ALA A 5 -1.78 -21.47 13.13
N GLU A 6 -0.57 -21.89 12.76
CA GLU A 6 0.60 -21.89 13.63
C GLU A 6 1.02 -20.44 13.99
N ILE A 7 0.93 -19.51 13.02
CA ILE A 7 1.17 -18.08 13.28
C ILE A 7 0.13 -17.51 14.24
N LEU A 8 -1.16 -17.85 14.05
CA LEU A 8 -2.24 -17.40 14.92
C LEU A 8 -2.06 -17.91 16.36
N GLU A 9 -1.73 -19.20 16.51
CA GLU A 9 -1.42 -19.81 17.80
C GLU A 9 -0.26 -19.08 18.49
N TYR A 10 0.82 -18.82 17.75
CA TYR A 10 1.97 -18.08 18.26
C TYR A 10 1.58 -16.67 18.70
N PHE A 11 0.81 -15.94 17.88
CA PHE A 11 0.36 -14.58 18.21
C PHE A 11 -0.46 -14.55 19.50
N ASN A 12 -1.39 -15.49 19.66
CA ASN A 12 -2.24 -15.55 20.85
C ASN A 12 -1.44 -15.94 22.09
N THR A 13 -0.57 -16.96 21.98
CA THR A 13 0.25 -17.45 23.09
C THR A 13 1.28 -16.43 23.56
N ARG A 14 1.83 -15.63 22.65
CA ARG A 14 2.83 -14.60 22.95
C ARG A 14 2.25 -13.20 23.15
N GLY A 15 0.93 -13.03 23.04
CA GLY A 15 0.28 -11.72 23.16
C GLY A 15 0.70 -10.72 22.09
N VAL A 16 1.05 -11.20 20.88
CA VAL A 16 1.47 -10.35 19.76
C VAL A 16 0.30 -9.46 19.33
N SER A 17 0.58 -8.17 19.17
CA SER A 17 -0.39 -7.20 18.67
C SER A 17 -0.17 -7.00 17.16
N VAL A 18 -1.22 -7.22 16.37
CA VAL A 18 -1.15 -7.15 14.90
C VAL A 18 -1.73 -5.82 14.43
N ILE A 19 -1.01 -5.13 13.55
CA ILE A 19 -1.49 -3.89 12.91
C ILE A 19 -1.65 -4.18 11.41
N PHE A 20 -2.90 -4.23 10.95
CA PHE A 20 -3.19 -4.31 9.53
C PHE A 20 -3.20 -2.91 8.93
N LEU A 21 -2.32 -2.65 7.96
CA LEU A 21 -2.32 -1.42 7.18
C LEU A 21 -2.65 -1.73 5.72
N PHE A 22 -3.89 -1.43 5.32
CA PHE A 22 -4.36 -1.63 3.95
C PHE A 22 -4.39 -0.32 3.17
N ARG A 23 -4.53 -0.43 1.84
CA ARG A 23 -4.72 0.71 0.95
C ARG A 23 -6.05 0.52 0.24
N ARG A 24 -6.94 1.50 0.30
CA ARG A 24 -8.26 1.39 -0.34
C ARG A 24 -8.15 1.39 -1.85
N ASN A 25 -7.27 2.22 -2.42
CA ASN A 25 -7.05 2.24 -3.86
C ASN A 25 -6.02 1.17 -4.27
N LEU A 26 -6.51 0.01 -4.70
CA LEU A 26 -5.67 -1.14 -5.05
C LEU A 26 -4.94 -0.98 -6.39
N LEU A 27 -5.50 -0.24 -7.35
CA LEU A 27 -4.80 0.13 -8.58
C LEU A 27 -3.54 0.95 -8.25
N ARG A 28 -3.72 1.99 -7.43
CA ARG A 28 -2.61 2.83 -6.95
C ARG A 28 -1.59 2.02 -6.15
N ARG A 29 -2.04 1.07 -5.33
CA ARG A 29 -1.15 0.13 -4.63
C ARG A 29 -0.31 -0.66 -5.62
N MET A 30 -0.94 -1.24 -6.65
CA MET A 30 -0.27 -2.07 -7.65
C MET A 30 0.77 -1.27 -8.43
N ILE A 31 0.46 -0.05 -8.87
CA ILE A 31 1.41 0.85 -9.54
C ILE A 31 2.63 1.09 -8.65
N SER A 32 2.40 1.38 -7.37
CA SER A 32 3.48 1.61 -6.40
C SER A 32 4.34 0.36 -6.17
N VAL A 33 3.77 -0.84 -6.21
CA VAL A 33 4.50 -2.11 -6.08
C VAL A 33 5.35 -2.36 -7.32
N LEU A 34 4.80 -2.16 -8.52
CA LEU A 34 5.54 -2.37 -9.78
C LEU A 34 6.71 -1.40 -9.91
N ALA A 35 6.52 -0.13 -9.54
CA ALA A 35 7.62 0.84 -9.55
C ALA A 35 8.73 0.49 -8.54
N ASN A 36 8.36 -0.02 -7.37
CA ASN A 36 9.32 -0.48 -6.36
C ASN A 36 10.07 -1.74 -6.79
N LEU A 37 9.40 -2.68 -7.46
CA LEU A 37 10.04 -3.87 -8.05
C LEU A 37 11.09 -3.46 -9.10
N TYR A 38 10.77 -2.48 -9.95
CA TYR A 38 11.74 -1.94 -10.89
C TYR A 38 12.95 -1.31 -10.18
N ASP A 39 12.74 -0.50 -9.14
CA ASP A 39 13.85 0.08 -8.37
C ASP A 39 14.74 -1.01 -7.74
N ARG A 40 14.16 -2.11 -7.26
CA ARG A 40 14.92 -3.23 -6.71
C ARG A 40 15.85 -3.86 -7.74
N ASP A 41 15.38 -4.00 -8.97
CA ASP A 41 16.06 -4.74 -10.02
C ASP A 41 17.03 -3.83 -10.80
N ALA A 42 16.62 -2.61 -11.16
CA ALA A 42 17.40 -1.64 -11.92
C ALA A 42 18.33 -0.77 -11.05
N LYS A 43 18.02 -0.61 -9.77
CA LYS A 43 18.80 0.15 -8.76
C LYS A 43 19.29 1.53 -9.25
N PRO A 44 18.37 2.40 -9.73
CA PRO A 44 18.70 3.70 -10.32
C PRO A 44 19.41 4.67 -9.36
N LEU A 45 19.36 4.44 -8.05
CA LEU A 45 20.06 5.26 -7.05
C LEU A 45 21.47 4.71 -6.78
N ASN A 46 22.37 4.89 -7.76
CA ASN A 46 23.77 4.47 -7.67
C ASN A 46 23.97 2.98 -7.34
N GLY A 47 23.13 2.10 -7.91
CA GLY A 47 23.22 0.65 -7.66
C GLY A 47 22.65 0.21 -6.31
N ILE A 48 21.89 1.07 -5.63
CA ILE A 48 21.22 0.77 -4.35
C ILE A 48 19.70 0.79 -4.55
N HIS A 49 19.04 -0.28 -4.09
CA HIS A 49 17.58 -0.31 -3.96
C HIS A 49 17.14 0.49 -2.73
N LYS A 50 16.16 1.39 -2.87
CA LYS A 50 15.57 2.11 -1.73
C LYS A 50 14.04 2.09 -1.81
N SER A 51 13.43 1.28 -0.96
CA SER A 51 11.97 1.27 -0.78
C SER A 51 11.41 2.60 -0.24
N HIS A 52 12.23 3.38 0.46
CA HIS A 52 11.89 4.72 0.94
C HIS A 52 13.09 5.64 0.77
N VAL A 53 12.82 6.89 0.39
CA VAL A 53 13.83 7.93 0.17
C VAL A 53 13.67 9.07 1.16
N HIS A 54 14.76 9.76 1.44
CA HIS A 54 14.79 10.90 2.37
C HIS A 54 15.09 12.24 1.66
N SER A 55 15.49 12.20 0.38
CA SER A 55 15.69 13.39 -0.44
C SER A 55 14.59 13.55 -1.50
N PRO A 56 14.10 14.77 -1.77
CA PRO A 56 13.26 15.06 -2.94
C PRO A 56 13.89 14.65 -4.27
N ASP A 57 15.20 14.76 -4.42
CA ASP A 57 15.89 14.46 -5.69
C ASP A 57 15.89 12.95 -5.95
N GLU A 58 16.17 12.14 -4.93
CA GLU A 58 16.05 10.68 -5.00
C GLU A 58 14.60 10.27 -5.34
N ALA A 59 13.62 10.95 -4.73
CA ALA A 59 12.20 10.72 -4.98
C ALA A 59 11.84 11.02 -6.44
N GLU A 60 12.39 12.08 -7.02
CA GLU A 60 12.17 12.45 -8.41
C GLU A 60 12.80 11.44 -9.37
N ILE A 61 14.03 10.97 -9.10
CA ILE A 61 14.69 9.93 -9.90
C ILE A 61 13.82 8.66 -9.96
N LEU A 62 13.35 8.18 -8.81
CA LEU A 62 12.50 6.99 -8.74
C LEU A 62 11.14 7.19 -9.41
N ALA A 63 10.57 8.39 -9.33
CA ALA A 63 9.28 8.71 -9.92
C ALA A 63 9.29 8.79 -11.46
N LYS A 64 10.46 8.83 -12.10
CA LYS A 64 10.59 8.82 -13.58
C LYS A 64 10.14 7.51 -14.19
N TYR A 65 10.31 6.39 -13.49
CA TYR A 65 9.85 5.11 -13.98
C TYR A 65 8.32 5.01 -13.89
N LYS A 66 7.70 4.64 -15.00
CA LYS A 66 6.25 4.44 -15.12
C LYS A 66 6.02 2.98 -15.50
N PRO A 67 5.49 2.14 -14.60
CA PRO A 67 5.21 0.76 -14.96
C PRO A 67 4.13 0.69 -16.04
N LYS A 68 4.32 -0.25 -16.98
CA LYS A 68 3.27 -0.71 -17.89
C LYS A 68 2.48 -1.83 -17.22
N ILE A 69 1.16 -1.68 -17.13
CA ILE A 69 0.29 -2.67 -16.51
C ILE A 69 -0.27 -3.61 -17.57
N ASN A 70 -0.24 -4.92 -17.30
CA ASN A 70 -0.94 -5.90 -18.11
C ASN A 70 -2.46 -5.75 -17.89
N ALA A 71 -3.15 -5.13 -18.85
CA ALA A 71 -4.59 -4.86 -18.78
C ALA A 71 -5.42 -6.15 -18.66
N THR A 72 -5.01 -7.23 -19.35
CA THR A 72 -5.71 -8.53 -19.29
C THR A 72 -5.72 -9.13 -17.89
N LEU A 73 -4.66 -8.91 -17.10
CA LEU A 73 -4.54 -9.43 -15.73
C LEU A 73 -4.97 -8.42 -14.66
N LEU A 74 -5.34 -7.20 -15.03
CA LEU A 74 -5.63 -6.11 -14.10
C LEU A 74 -6.76 -6.48 -13.13
N ILE A 75 -7.93 -6.84 -13.65
CA ILE A 75 -9.10 -7.18 -12.83
C ILE A 75 -8.85 -8.43 -11.96
N PRO A 76 -8.32 -9.55 -12.50
CA PRO A 76 -7.93 -10.70 -11.67
C PRO A 76 -6.96 -10.34 -10.54
N ASN A 77 -5.95 -9.51 -10.80
CA ASN A 77 -4.98 -9.11 -9.78
C ASN A 77 -5.61 -8.25 -8.68
N LEU A 78 -6.49 -7.30 -9.03
CA LEU A 78 -7.22 -6.49 -8.05
C LEU A 78 -8.09 -7.39 -7.15
N LYS A 79 -8.83 -8.32 -7.75
CA LYS A 79 -9.66 -9.29 -7.02
C LYS A 79 -8.85 -10.17 -6.09
N GLN A 80 -7.72 -10.69 -6.56
CA GLN A 80 -6.83 -11.52 -5.74
C GLN A 80 -6.34 -10.78 -4.49
N VAL A 81 -6.05 -9.48 -4.61
CA VAL A 81 -5.65 -8.65 -3.47
C VAL A 81 -6.80 -8.49 -2.48
N GLU A 82 -8.01 -8.22 -2.94
CA GLU A 82 -9.20 -8.14 -2.07
C GLU A 82 -9.45 -9.46 -1.34
N GLU A 83 -9.42 -10.59 -2.06
CA GLU A 83 -9.58 -11.92 -1.48
C GLU A 83 -8.48 -12.24 -0.46
N THR A 84 -7.24 -11.84 -0.73
CA THR A 84 -6.12 -12.03 0.19
C THR A 84 -6.30 -11.20 1.46
N THR A 85 -6.76 -9.95 1.34
CA THR A 85 -7.11 -9.10 2.48
C THR A 85 -8.23 -9.70 3.31
N ALA A 86 -9.31 -10.17 2.67
CA ALA A 86 -10.43 -10.81 3.36
C ALA A 86 -10.00 -12.08 4.10
N LYS A 87 -9.20 -12.94 3.45
CA LYS A 87 -8.63 -14.15 4.08
C LYS A 87 -7.72 -13.81 5.25
N ALA A 88 -6.90 -12.76 5.14
CA ALA A 88 -6.04 -12.32 6.24
C ALA A 88 -6.85 -11.93 7.47
N LEU A 89 -7.90 -11.13 7.28
CA LEU A 89 -8.79 -10.72 8.36
C LEU A 89 -9.51 -11.91 8.98
N GLU A 90 -9.99 -12.85 8.16
CA GLU A 90 -10.65 -14.06 8.65
C GLU A 90 -9.70 -14.94 9.46
N TYR A 91 -8.49 -15.20 8.96
CA TYR A 91 -7.50 -16.03 9.66
C TYR A 91 -7.07 -15.44 11.00
N PHE A 92 -6.97 -14.12 11.09
CA PHE A 92 -6.46 -13.44 12.29
C PHE A 92 -7.56 -12.77 13.12
N LYS A 93 -8.84 -13.10 12.87
CA LYS A 93 -9.98 -12.47 13.55
C LYS A 93 -9.96 -12.61 15.07
N SER A 94 -9.38 -13.71 15.58
CA SER A 94 -9.26 -13.97 17.02
C SER A 94 -7.95 -13.46 17.63
N SER A 95 -7.03 -12.92 16.82
CA SER A 95 -5.82 -12.28 17.33
C SER A 95 -6.11 -10.86 17.81
N ARG A 96 -5.29 -10.34 18.73
CA ARG A 96 -5.36 -8.92 19.10
C ARG A 96 -4.86 -8.07 17.93
N HIS A 97 -5.78 -7.40 17.23
CA HIS A 97 -5.44 -6.61 16.05
C HIS A 97 -6.17 -5.27 15.96
N ILE A 98 -5.59 -4.35 15.19
CA ILE A 98 -6.21 -3.10 14.73
C ILE A 98 -6.10 -3.01 13.21
N ILE A 99 -7.10 -2.42 12.55
CA ILE A 99 -7.14 -2.21 11.11
C ILE A 99 -7.03 -0.72 10.82
N LEU A 100 -6.10 -0.37 9.93
CA LEU A 100 -5.85 0.98 9.45
C LEU A 100 -5.89 0.99 7.93
N TYR A 101 -6.31 2.12 7.39
CA TYR A 101 -6.18 2.39 5.96
C TYR A 101 -5.19 3.54 5.74
N TYR A 102 -4.30 3.33 4.78
CA TYR A 102 -3.26 4.29 4.41
C TYR A 102 -3.84 5.69 4.14
N GLU A 103 -4.97 5.76 3.44
CA GLU A 103 -5.66 7.00 3.13
C GLU A 103 -6.06 7.78 4.39
N ASP A 104 -6.48 7.09 5.46
CA ASP A 104 -6.89 7.73 6.72
C ASP A 104 -5.67 8.29 7.46
N VAL A 105 -4.55 7.54 7.47
CA VAL A 105 -3.29 7.96 8.10
C VAL A 105 -2.70 9.18 7.40
N VAL A 106 -2.77 9.21 6.06
CA VAL A 106 -2.26 10.34 5.27
C VAL A 106 -3.16 11.56 5.39
N LYS A 107 -4.49 11.38 5.39
CA LYS A 107 -5.45 12.48 5.50
C LYS A 107 -5.50 13.06 6.91
N ASN A 108 -5.46 12.22 7.93
CA ASN A 108 -5.56 12.62 9.32
C ASN A 108 -4.51 11.90 10.18
N ARG A 109 -3.41 12.61 10.47
CA ARG A 109 -2.31 12.06 11.29
C ARG A 109 -2.72 11.74 12.73
N THR A 110 -3.83 12.28 13.24
CA THR A 110 -4.30 11.91 14.59
C THR A 110 -4.73 10.46 14.68
N LYS A 111 -5.01 9.79 13.56
CA LYS A 111 -5.27 8.34 13.51
C LYS A 111 -4.13 7.47 14.03
N LEU A 112 -2.90 7.99 14.07
CA LEU A 112 -1.79 7.27 14.70
C LEU A 112 -1.86 7.30 16.24
N LYS A 113 -2.76 8.08 16.85
CA LYS A 113 -3.06 7.98 18.29
C LYS A 113 -3.78 6.67 18.61
N ASP A 114 -4.76 6.28 17.78
CA ASP A 114 -5.47 4.99 17.89
C ASP A 114 -4.49 3.81 17.94
N VAL A 115 -3.37 3.90 17.22
CA VAL A 115 -2.30 2.88 17.23
C VAL A 115 -1.50 2.90 18.54
N GLN A 116 -1.16 4.08 19.05
CA GLN A 116 -0.45 4.22 20.33
C GLN A 116 -1.31 3.73 21.50
N ASP A 117 -2.62 4.01 21.47
CA ASP A 117 -3.61 3.48 22.41
C ASP A 117 -3.69 1.96 22.33
N PHE A 118 -3.84 1.43 21.11
CA PHE A 118 -3.90 -0.01 20.88
C PHE A 118 -2.66 -0.74 21.41
N LEU A 119 -1.47 -0.16 21.22
CA LEU A 119 -0.20 -0.69 21.73
C LEU A 119 0.03 -0.40 23.23
N LYS A 120 -0.80 0.42 23.86
CA LYS A 120 -0.66 0.87 25.26
C LYS A 120 0.68 1.57 25.53
N VAL A 121 1.12 2.41 24.59
CA VAL A 121 2.35 3.19 24.73
C VAL A 121 2.03 4.68 24.96
N PRO A 122 2.91 5.44 25.65
CA PRO A 122 2.71 6.87 25.83
C PRO A 122 2.60 7.60 24.49
N TYR A 123 1.74 8.60 24.43
CA TYR A 123 1.62 9.43 23.24
C TYR A 123 2.90 10.19 22.94
N ARG A 124 3.32 10.12 21.68
CA ARG A 124 4.41 10.90 21.12
C ARG A 124 3.99 11.51 19.79
N GLU A 125 4.62 12.64 19.47
CA GLU A 125 4.51 13.24 18.16
C GLU A 125 5.30 12.40 17.15
N LEU A 126 4.60 11.76 16.21
CA LEU A 126 5.22 10.88 15.21
C LEU A 126 5.62 11.67 13.96
N LYS A 127 6.92 11.71 13.68
CA LYS A 127 7.52 12.35 12.50
C LYS A 127 8.14 11.29 11.59
N SER A 128 8.06 11.52 10.28
CA SER A 128 8.74 10.70 9.28
C SER A 128 9.67 11.60 8.47
N ARG A 129 10.88 11.10 8.20
CA ARG A 129 11.83 11.73 7.26
C ARG A 129 11.62 11.25 5.82
N GLN A 130 10.70 10.30 5.62
CA GLN A 130 10.42 9.74 4.30
C GLN A 130 9.70 10.77 3.43
N VAL A 131 10.17 10.88 2.19
CA VAL A 131 9.58 11.73 1.17
C VAL A 131 8.71 10.86 0.25
N LYS A 132 7.52 11.38 -0.11
CA LYS A 132 6.64 10.71 -1.05
C LYS A 132 7.26 10.74 -2.46
N ILE A 133 7.49 9.55 -3.01
CA ILE A 133 8.06 9.34 -4.36
C ILE A 133 7.05 9.78 -5.43
N HIS A 134 5.94 9.05 -5.57
CA HIS A 134 4.97 9.35 -6.62
C HIS A 134 4.02 10.47 -6.21
N LYS A 135 4.09 11.60 -6.93
CA LYS A 135 3.17 12.74 -6.84
C LYS A 135 2.29 12.81 -8.10
N GLY A 136 1.24 13.63 -8.09
CA GLY A 136 0.34 13.80 -9.25
C GLY A 136 -0.74 12.72 -9.41
N SER A 137 -1.41 12.75 -10.56
CA SER A 137 -2.50 11.85 -10.91
C SER A 137 -1.98 10.43 -11.22
N LEU A 138 -2.85 9.42 -11.16
CA LEU A 138 -2.47 8.06 -11.56
C LEU A 138 -2.04 7.96 -13.01
N SER A 139 -2.67 8.72 -13.91
CA SER A 139 -2.33 8.74 -15.34
C SER A 139 -0.88 9.16 -15.61
N GLN A 140 -0.30 9.99 -14.73
CA GLN A 140 1.11 10.40 -14.84
C GLN A 140 2.09 9.33 -14.34
N GLN A 141 1.61 8.29 -13.65
CA GLN A 141 2.42 7.29 -12.95
C GLN A 141 2.50 5.95 -13.69
N VAL A 142 1.91 5.83 -14.87
CA VAL A 142 1.88 4.61 -15.70
C VAL A 142 2.06 4.95 -17.17
N GLU A 143 2.52 4.00 -17.96
CA GLU A 143 2.71 4.19 -19.41
C GLU A 143 1.42 4.05 -20.22
N ASN A 144 0.54 3.12 -19.83
CA ASN A 144 -0.63 2.72 -20.61
C ASN A 144 -1.95 3.05 -19.89
N TRP A 145 -2.11 4.33 -19.51
CA TRP A 145 -3.30 4.79 -18.78
C TRP A 145 -4.62 4.49 -19.49
N ASP A 146 -4.68 4.69 -20.81
CA ASP A 146 -5.92 4.51 -21.57
C ASP A 146 -6.42 3.05 -21.54
N ASP A 147 -5.50 2.07 -21.62
CA ASP A 147 -5.83 0.65 -21.50
C ASP A 147 -6.39 0.31 -20.11
N ILE A 148 -5.76 0.86 -19.06
CA ILE A 148 -6.19 0.70 -17.66
C ILE A 148 -7.58 1.27 -17.48
N GLN A 149 -7.81 2.50 -17.96
CA GLN A 149 -9.09 3.18 -17.87
C GLN A 149 -10.17 2.40 -18.61
N LYS A 150 -9.91 1.94 -19.84
CA LYS A 150 -10.84 1.14 -20.64
C LYS A 150 -11.20 -0.18 -19.95
N THR A 151 -10.25 -0.80 -19.27
CA THR A 151 -10.44 -2.09 -18.58
C THR A 151 -11.24 -1.94 -17.29
N ILE A 152 -11.03 -0.85 -16.55
CA ILE A 152 -11.64 -0.63 -15.22
C ILE A 152 -13.01 0.05 -15.32
N LYS A 153 -13.24 0.89 -16.33
CA LYS A 153 -14.50 1.62 -16.48
C LYS A 153 -15.68 0.66 -16.65
N GLY A 154 -16.77 0.90 -15.92
CA GLY A 154 -17.94 0.02 -15.88
C GLY A 154 -17.79 -1.19 -14.95
N THR A 155 -16.65 -1.35 -14.27
CA THR A 155 -16.46 -2.40 -13.25
C THR A 155 -16.63 -1.82 -11.83
N HIS A 156 -16.72 -2.67 -10.82
CA HIS A 156 -16.77 -2.21 -9.41
C HIS A 156 -15.47 -1.51 -8.96
N TYR A 157 -14.39 -1.65 -9.72
CA TYR A 157 -13.12 -0.96 -9.49
C TYR A 157 -13.06 0.45 -10.09
N GLU A 158 -14.10 0.92 -10.79
CA GLU A 158 -14.09 2.23 -11.46
C GLU A 158 -13.70 3.39 -10.53
N SER A 159 -14.12 3.32 -9.27
CA SER A 159 -13.76 4.30 -8.25
C SER A 159 -12.25 4.50 -8.08
N PHE A 160 -11.42 3.49 -8.39
CA PHE A 160 -9.96 3.57 -8.29
C PHE A 160 -9.32 4.54 -9.29
N LEU A 161 -10.01 4.89 -10.38
CA LEU A 161 -9.56 5.89 -11.36
C LEU A 161 -9.60 7.32 -10.79
N HIS A 162 -10.49 7.57 -9.82
CA HIS A 162 -10.82 8.91 -9.33
C HIS A 162 -10.52 9.12 -7.84
N ALA A 163 -10.22 8.04 -7.12
CA ALA A 163 -9.82 8.08 -5.72
C ALA A 163 -8.37 8.57 -5.58
N ASP A 164 -8.16 9.85 -5.90
CA ASP A 164 -6.98 10.58 -5.47
C ASP A 164 -7.12 10.95 -4.00
N TYR A 165 -5.97 11.22 -3.36
CA TYR A 165 -5.90 11.81 -2.02
C TYR A 165 -6.50 13.21 -2.07
N ARG A 166 -7.83 13.32 -2.18
CA ARG A 166 -8.53 14.59 -1.99
C ARG A 166 -8.27 14.98 -0.54
N LYS A 167 -7.46 16.02 -0.37
CA LYS A 167 -7.24 16.68 0.91
C LYS A 167 -8.60 17.13 1.45
#